data_AF-A0A955XV88-F1
#
_entry.id   AF-A0A955XV88-F1
#
_cell.length_a   1.000
_cell.length_b   1.000
_cell.length_c   1.000
_cell.angle_alpha   90.00
_cell.angle_beta   90.00
_cell.angle_gamma   90.00
#
_symmetry.space_group_name_H-M   'P 1'
#
loop_
_entity.id
_entity.type
_entity.pdbx_description
1 polymer ?
#
loop_
_entity_poly.entity_id
_entity_poly.type
_entity_poly.pdbx_seq_one_letter_code
_entity_poly.pdbx_strand_id
1 'polypeptide(L)'
;MMHSPNAVVRRWCLVATLGLVVFGFVPTSSAQVGLSELVANPTDQSVTLMLSSPVSIGGFQFEVTGAVVSPSGAYGAAIDASFDTSLDPNAVISYSTNILSDYIPAGTDINALTFGITPVSGVTCVTDLVVSDITGTEISMPDPACISTGATFDFANIDPGAGTVDVIMSTFAESAGFEFAIDGLEVLSMVPGADIAPGMTFDTSDQAVVAYYPTFDHTPPYSDTLLGPGDDFSVATIELGTDGTEACIEAATVSSRTGVPIPVISMGCLGTALSFGEPEFGIGEIRIPVEARTLFPVGAIAFSVEGVTLEEVDGPPGWTVVPDPSGGIVAYA
;
A
#
# COMPACT_ATOMS: atom_id res chain seq x y z
N MET A 1 34.60 33.61 -92.81
CA MET A 1 35.16 33.23 -91.48
C MET A 1 34.32 33.96 -90.44
N MET A 2 33.74 33.39 -89.40
CA MET A 2 33.62 32.04 -88.87
C MET A 2 32.44 32.16 -87.89
N HIS A 3 31.37 31.40 -88.14
CA HIS A 3 30.86 30.37 -87.21
C HIS A 3 30.35 30.87 -85.84
N SER A 4 29.02 30.81 -85.71
CA SER A 4 28.31 30.59 -84.44
C SER A 4 28.86 29.37 -83.69
N PRO A 5 28.86 29.40 -82.36
CA PRO A 5 28.45 28.19 -81.64
C PRO A 5 27.48 28.47 -80.48
N ASN A 6 26.32 27.83 -80.58
CA ASN A 6 25.59 27.08 -79.56
C ASN A 6 25.92 27.33 -78.08
N ALA A 7 24.95 27.89 -77.36
CA ALA A 7 24.88 27.85 -75.91
C ALA A 7 24.67 26.42 -75.41
N VAL A 8 25.62 25.91 -74.65
CA VAL A 8 25.53 24.62 -73.95
C VAL A 8 24.64 24.81 -72.72
N VAL A 9 23.40 24.32 -72.79
CA VAL A 9 22.52 24.18 -71.62
C VAL A 9 23.06 23.02 -70.79
N ARG A 10 23.84 23.31 -69.74
CA ARG A 10 24.20 22.31 -68.73
C ARG A 10 22.99 22.07 -67.83
N ARG A 11 22.24 21.00 -68.15
CA ARG A 11 21.28 20.38 -67.23
C ARG A 11 22.02 19.92 -65.98
N TRP A 12 21.77 20.59 -64.86
CA TRP A 12 22.01 20.01 -63.55
C TRP A 12 20.91 18.96 -63.32
N CYS A 13 21.24 17.70 -63.58
CA CYS A 13 20.44 16.57 -63.09
C CYS A 13 20.77 16.43 -61.61
N LEU A 14 20.01 17.11 -60.74
CA LEU A 14 19.97 16.73 -59.34
C LEU A 14 19.26 15.37 -59.32
N VAL A 15 20.03 14.30 -59.10
CA VAL A 15 19.46 12.98 -58.76
C VAL A 15 18.82 13.15 -57.39
N ALA A 16 17.57 13.57 -57.37
CA ALA A 16 16.74 13.47 -56.18
C ALA A 16 16.40 11.99 -56.04
N THR A 17 17.21 11.30 -55.23
CA THR A 17 16.86 9.98 -54.71
C THR A 17 15.48 10.14 -54.08
N LEU A 18 14.48 9.48 -54.65
CA LEU A 18 13.13 9.43 -54.11
C LEU A 18 13.20 8.59 -52.83
N GLY A 19 13.68 9.20 -51.75
CA GLY A 19 13.44 8.71 -50.41
C GLY A 19 11.95 8.83 -50.19
N LEU A 20 11.23 7.71 -50.30
CA LEU A 20 9.91 7.57 -49.72
C LEU A 20 10.08 7.84 -48.22
N VAL A 21 9.92 9.10 -47.82
CA VAL A 21 9.63 9.43 -46.43
C VAL A 21 8.24 8.87 -46.22
N VAL A 22 8.19 7.63 -45.74
CA VAL A 22 7.02 7.15 -45.03
C VAL A 22 6.92 8.10 -43.84
N PHE A 23 6.07 9.12 -43.96
CA PHE A 23 5.44 9.67 -42.79
C PHE A 23 4.72 8.49 -42.18
N GLY A 24 5.38 7.83 -41.24
CA GLY A 24 4.66 7.10 -40.23
C GLY A 24 3.71 8.13 -39.66
N PHE A 25 2.44 8.03 -40.02
CA PHE A 25 1.40 8.32 -39.06
C PHE A 25 1.71 7.36 -37.91
N VAL A 26 2.62 7.78 -37.02
CA VAL A 26 2.40 7.53 -35.61
C VAL A 26 0.99 8.06 -35.43
N PRO A 27 -0.01 7.24 -35.12
CA PRO A 27 -1.24 7.82 -34.62
C PRO A 27 -0.73 8.70 -33.48
N THR A 28 -0.79 10.03 -33.65
CA THR A 28 -0.84 10.91 -32.49
C THR A 28 -1.95 10.28 -31.70
N SER A 29 -1.55 9.62 -30.60
CA SER A 29 -2.44 9.28 -29.50
C SER A 29 -3.44 10.42 -29.48
N SER A 30 -4.71 10.09 -29.72
CA SER A 30 -5.80 11.03 -29.53
C SER A 30 -5.43 11.80 -28.27
N ALA A 31 -5.04 13.08 -28.41
CA ALA A 31 -4.81 13.92 -27.25
C ALA A 31 -6.14 13.83 -26.50
N GLN A 32 -6.18 13.04 -25.42
CA GLN A 32 -7.40 12.89 -24.66
C GLN A 32 -7.70 14.30 -24.18
N VAL A 33 -8.79 14.84 -24.72
CA VAL A 33 -9.31 16.12 -24.30
C VAL A 33 -9.66 15.95 -22.82
N GLY A 34 -9.01 16.75 -21.96
CA GLY A 34 -9.44 16.97 -20.59
C GLY A 34 -9.06 15.90 -19.56
N LEU A 35 -7.84 15.35 -19.53
CA LEU A 35 -7.46 14.48 -18.41
C LEU A 35 -7.51 15.26 -17.09
N SER A 36 -8.23 14.71 -16.12
CA SER A 36 -8.29 15.19 -14.75
C SER A 36 -7.83 14.06 -13.82
N GLU A 37 -6.98 14.39 -12.86
CA GLU A 37 -6.51 13.46 -11.84
C GLU A 37 -6.60 14.15 -10.49
N LEU A 38 -6.89 13.37 -9.45
CA LEU A 38 -6.87 13.83 -8.08
C LEU A 38 -5.67 13.21 -7.39
N VAL A 39 -4.83 14.02 -6.75
CA VAL A 39 -3.60 13.56 -6.08
C VAL A 39 -3.67 13.91 -4.60
N ALA A 40 -3.53 12.91 -3.72
CA ALA A 40 -3.37 13.15 -2.29
C ALA A 40 -2.02 13.82 -2.03
N ASN A 41 -2.04 14.89 -1.24
CA ASN A 41 -0.86 15.40 -0.56
C ASN A 41 -0.94 14.99 0.92
N PRO A 42 -0.16 13.97 1.30
CA PRO A 42 -0.29 13.33 2.60
C PRO A 42 0.21 14.17 3.78
N THR A 43 1.11 15.11 3.54
CA THR A 43 1.75 15.89 4.61
C THR A 43 0.77 16.87 5.25
N ASP A 44 -0.09 17.48 4.43
CA ASP A 44 -0.98 18.56 4.86
C ASP A 44 -2.47 18.19 4.82
N GLN A 45 -2.79 16.90 4.65
CA GLN A 45 -4.16 16.41 4.45
C GLN A 45 -4.90 17.22 3.36
N SER A 46 -4.24 17.40 2.21
CA SER A 46 -4.81 18.13 1.09
C SER A 46 -4.90 17.24 -0.14
N VAL A 47 -5.72 17.65 -1.10
CA VAL A 47 -5.81 17.00 -2.41
C VAL A 47 -5.58 18.04 -3.49
N THR A 48 -4.99 17.60 -4.60
CA THR A 48 -4.67 18.43 -5.75
C THR A 48 -5.48 17.98 -6.95
N LEU A 49 -6.28 18.90 -7.50
CA LEU A 49 -6.92 18.72 -8.79
C LEU A 49 -5.90 19.03 -9.89
N MET A 50 -5.47 17.98 -10.58
CA MET A 50 -4.59 18.04 -11.73
C MET A 50 -5.41 18.06 -13.01
N LEU A 51 -5.16 19.01 -13.90
CA LEU A 51 -5.86 19.15 -15.18
C LEU A 51 -4.88 19.12 -16.36
N SER A 52 -5.31 18.57 -17.48
CA SER A 52 -4.64 18.70 -18.78
C SER A 52 -5.61 19.28 -19.80
N SER A 53 -5.32 20.49 -20.29
CA SER A 53 -6.19 21.22 -21.20
C SER A 53 -5.44 21.70 -22.44
N PRO A 54 -5.99 21.51 -23.66
CA PRO A 54 -5.42 22.01 -24.91
C PRO A 54 -5.63 23.52 -25.10
N VAL A 55 -6.47 24.15 -24.27
CA VAL A 55 -6.82 25.58 -24.31
C VAL A 55 -6.68 26.21 -22.93
N SER A 56 -6.58 27.54 -22.88
CA SER A 56 -6.54 28.25 -21.61
C SER A 56 -7.85 28.11 -20.86
N ILE A 57 -7.77 27.88 -19.56
CA ILE A 57 -8.90 27.66 -18.66
C ILE A 57 -9.32 29.01 -18.07
N GLY A 58 -10.63 29.29 -18.11
CA GLY A 58 -11.26 30.48 -17.52
C GLY A 58 -11.93 30.23 -16.17
N GLY A 59 -12.18 28.96 -15.82
CA GLY A 59 -12.74 28.57 -14.53
C GLY A 59 -13.03 27.07 -14.45
N PHE A 60 -13.34 26.60 -13.25
CA PHE A 60 -13.81 25.25 -12.98
C PHE A 60 -14.71 25.22 -11.74
N GLN A 61 -15.57 24.21 -11.68
CA GLN A 61 -16.34 23.87 -10.50
C GLN A 61 -16.43 22.36 -10.35
N PHE A 62 -16.60 21.88 -9.12
CA PHE A 62 -16.81 20.47 -8.82
C PHE A 62 -17.40 20.27 -7.43
N GLU A 63 -17.98 19.10 -7.19
CA GLU A 63 -18.37 18.62 -5.86
C GLU A 63 -17.29 17.72 -5.27
N VAL A 64 -17.22 17.69 -3.93
CA VAL A 64 -16.33 16.81 -3.17
C VAL A 64 -17.18 15.87 -2.32
N THR A 65 -16.92 14.57 -2.46
CA THR A 65 -17.58 13.54 -1.65
C THR A 65 -16.56 12.75 -0.84
N GLY A 66 -16.99 12.25 0.31
CA GLY A 66 -16.17 11.42 1.21
C GLY A 66 -15.14 12.17 2.06
N ALA A 67 -15.04 13.50 1.88
CA ALA A 67 -14.33 14.42 2.76
C ALA A 67 -15.05 15.76 2.87
N VAL A 68 -14.71 16.53 3.90
CA VAL A 68 -15.11 17.93 4.05
C VAL A 68 -13.97 18.82 3.59
N VAL A 69 -14.24 19.74 2.67
CA VAL A 69 -13.27 20.73 2.19
C VAL A 69 -12.94 21.73 3.30
N SER A 70 -11.65 22.02 3.46
CA SER A 70 -11.15 23.05 4.36
C SER A 70 -10.96 24.38 3.60
N PRO A 71 -11.47 25.51 4.11
CA PRO A 71 -11.38 26.81 3.43
C PRO A 71 -9.99 27.46 3.52
N SER A 72 -9.03 26.86 4.23
CA SER A 72 -7.70 27.43 4.45
C SER A 72 -6.61 26.73 3.66
N GLY A 73 -5.60 27.49 3.24
CA GLY A 73 -4.35 26.95 2.70
C GLY A 73 -4.41 26.48 1.25
N ALA A 74 -5.43 26.89 0.49
CA ALA A 74 -5.49 26.57 -0.93
C ALA A 74 -4.47 27.36 -1.76
N TYR A 75 -3.90 26.72 -2.77
CA TYR A 75 -2.92 27.27 -3.69
C TYR A 75 -3.01 26.56 -5.05
N GLY A 76 -2.28 27.05 -6.05
CA GLY A 76 -2.25 26.44 -7.39
C GLY A 76 -2.51 27.47 -8.48
N ALA A 77 -2.61 26.99 -9.72
CA ALA A 77 -2.67 27.83 -10.90
C ALA A 77 -3.85 28.81 -10.89
N ALA A 78 -4.99 28.42 -10.31
CA ALA A 78 -6.14 29.31 -10.18
C ALA A 78 -5.86 30.51 -9.26
N ILE A 79 -5.25 30.26 -8.10
CA ILE A 79 -4.89 31.31 -7.14
C ILE A 79 -3.78 32.20 -7.72
N ASP A 80 -2.78 31.61 -8.38
CA ASP A 80 -1.69 32.34 -9.04
C ASP A 80 -2.21 33.23 -10.18
N ALA A 81 -3.24 32.76 -10.90
CA ALA A 81 -3.94 33.51 -11.93
C ALA A 81 -4.99 34.49 -11.36
N SER A 82 -5.08 34.68 -10.05
CA SER A 82 -6.01 35.60 -9.37
C SER A 82 -7.50 35.28 -9.59
N PHE A 83 -7.85 33.99 -9.71
CA PHE A 83 -9.25 33.57 -9.77
C PHE A 83 -9.97 33.84 -8.45
N ASP A 84 -11.24 34.20 -8.53
CA ASP A 84 -12.13 34.18 -7.38
C ASP A 84 -12.46 32.73 -7.04
N THR A 85 -12.01 32.27 -5.87
CA THR A 85 -12.08 30.87 -5.44
C THR A 85 -12.89 30.74 -4.17
N SER A 86 -13.96 29.95 -4.24
CA SER A 86 -14.84 29.60 -3.13
C SER A 86 -14.66 28.12 -2.78
N LEU A 87 -14.43 27.87 -1.50
CA LEU A 87 -14.24 26.54 -0.92
C LEU A 87 -15.37 26.30 0.08
N ASP A 88 -16.48 25.76 -0.41
CA ASP A 88 -17.57 25.30 0.43
C ASP A 88 -17.31 23.85 0.87
N PRO A 89 -17.89 23.39 2.01
CA PRO A 89 -17.60 22.07 2.59
C PRO A 89 -17.68 20.87 1.62
N ASN A 90 -18.54 20.95 0.60
CA ASN A 90 -18.76 19.87 -0.37
C ASN A 90 -18.63 20.35 -1.82
N ALA A 91 -18.25 21.60 -2.06
CA ALA A 91 -18.24 22.17 -3.40
C ALA A 91 -17.11 23.19 -3.54
N VAL A 92 -16.47 23.18 -4.69
CA VAL A 92 -15.40 24.12 -5.02
C VAL A 92 -15.76 24.80 -6.32
N ILE A 93 -15.62 26.12 -6.33
CA ILE A 93 -15.81 26.95 -7.52
C ILE A 93 -14.62 27.89 -7.61
N SER A 94 -13.99 27.96 -8.78
CA SER A 94 -12.90 28.89 -9.04
C SER A 94 -13.01 29.44 -10.44
N TYR A 95 -13.02 30.77 -10.59
CA TYR A 95 -13.23 31.39 -11.89
C TYR A 95 -12.54 32.74 -12.00
N SER A 96 -12.15 33.09 -13.22
CA SER A 96 -11.63 34.42 -13.53
C SER A 96 -12.76 35.44 -13.62
N THR A 97 -12.60 36.58 -12.96
CA THR A 97 -13.45 37.76 -13.17
C THR A 97 -12.90 38.68 -14.28
N ASN A 98 -11.70 38.40 -14.79
CA ASN A 98 -11.00 39.20 -15.79
C ASN A 98 -10.32 38.31 -16.84
N ILE A 99 -11.13 37.81 -17.77
CA ILE A 99 -10.74 36.87 -18.83
C ILE A 99 -9.68 37.37 -19.83
N LEU A 100 -9.28 38.65 -19.76
CA LEU A 100 -8.26 39.24 -20.65
C LEU A 100 -6.82 39.09 -20.13
N SER A 101 -6.65 38.97 -18.82
CA SER A 101 -5.32 38.83 -18.19
C SER A 101 -5.21 37.66 -17.23
N ASP A 102 -6.34 37.21 -16.71
CA ASP A 102 -6.38 36.28 -15.60
C ASP A 102 -6.96 34.97 -16.15
N TYR A 103 -6.07 34.05 -16.54
CA TYR A 103 -6.43 32.73 -17.05
C TYR A 103 -5.30 31.74 -16.74
N ILE A 104 -5.65 30.46 -16.64
CA ILE A 104 -4.66 29.40 -16.51
C ILE A 104 -4.26 28.98 -17.94
N PRO A 105 -2.97 29.03 -18.31
CA PRO A 105 -2.52 28.64 -19.65
C PRO A 105 -2.85 27.19 -20.01
N ALA A 106 -2.94 26.90 -21.31
CA ALA A 106 -3.05 25.53 -21.79
C ALA A 106 -1.78 24.73 -21.40
N GLY A 107 -1.94 23.45 -21.12
CA GLY A 107 -0.83 22.62 -20.64
C GLY A 107 -1.29 21.24 -20.18
N THR A 108 -0.31 20.42 -19.82
CA THR A 108 -0.51 19.14 -19.14
C THR A 108 -0.09 19.25 -17.69
N ASP A 109 -0.63 18.37 -16.84
CA ASP A 109 -0.26 18.27 -15.42
C ASP A 109 -0.35 19.61 -14.67
N ILE A 110 -1.37 20.40 -14.99
CA ILE A 110 -1.65 21.68 -14.35
C ILE A 110 -2.16 21.37 -12.95
N ASN A 111 -1.42 21.74 -11.90
CA ASN A 111 -1.98 21.86 -10.56
C ASN A 111 -2.98 23.03 -10.58
N ALA A 112 -4.24 22.73 -10.90
CA ALA A 112 -5.29 23.72 -11.02
C ALA A 112 -5.62 24.31 -9.65
N LEU A 113 -5.74 23.43 -8.65
CA LEU A 113 -5.99 23.80 -7.27
C LEU A 113 -5.58 22.66 -6.32
N THR A 114 -4.79 22.98 -5.31
CA THR A 114 -4.64 22.19 -4.10
C THR A 114 -5.50 22.80 -3.01
N PHE A 115 -6.27 21.96 -2.29
CA PHE A 115 -7.13 22.39 -1.19
C PHE A 115 -7.11 21.36 -0.05
N GLY A 116 -7.24 21.84 1.19
CA GLY A 116 -7.27 20.99 2.37
C GLY A 116 -8.57 20.19 2.47
N ILE A 117 -8.49 19.01 3.05
CA ILE A 117 -9.65 18.15 3.29
C ILE A 117 -9.62 17.57 4.72
N THR A 118 -10.78 17.17 5.21
CA THR A 118 -10.93 16.30 6.37
C THR A 118 -11.70 15.06 5.92
N PRO A 119 -11.02 13.91 5.74
CA PRO A 119 -11.68 12.69 5.29
C PRO A 119 -12.77 12.23 6.25
N VAL A 120 -13.86 11.70 5.71
CA VAL A 120 -14.99 11.17 6.49
C VAL A 120 -15.24 9.69 6.18
N SER A 121 -15.17 9.29 4.90
CA SER A 121 -15.36 7.90 4.48
C SER A 121 -14.06 7.19 4.12
N GLY A 122 -12.92 7.89 4.20
CA GLY A 122 -11.59 7.39 3.82
C GLY A 122 -11.40 7.10 2.32
N VAL A 123 -12.37 7.51 1.50
CA VAL A 123 -12.20 7.65 0.05
C VAL A 123 -12.73 9.03 -0.30
N THR A 124 -11.92 9.85 -0.94
CA THR A 124 -12.31 11.20 -1.37
C THR A 124 -12.47 11.20 -2.88
N CYS A 125 -13.60 11.68 -3.37
CA CYS A 125 -13.85 11.82 -4.80
C CYS A 125 -14.16 13.26 -5.15
N VAL A 126 -13.78 13.65 -6.36
CA VAL A 126 -14.28 14.85 -7.00
C VAL A 126 -15.30 14.41 -8.06
N THR A 127 -16.49 15.00 -8.04
CA THR A 127 -17.60 14.68 -8.96
C THR A 127 -18.14 15.95 -9.61
N ASP A 128 -18.89 15.79 -10.69
CA ASP A 128 -19.53 16.91 -11.41
C ASP A 128 -18.51 18.00 -11.80
N LEU A 129 -17.34 17.58 -12.30
CA LEU A 129 -16.30 18.49 -12.73
C LEU A 129 -16.73 19.18 -14.02
N VAL A 130 -16.91 20.49 -13.92
CA VAL A 130 -17.11 21.36 -15.08
C VAL A 130 -15.91 22.29 -15.18
N VAL A 131 -15.27 22.34 -16.35
CA VAL A 131 -14.17 23.26 -16.63
C VAL A 131 -14.54 24.10 -17.84
N SER A 132 -14.26 25.39 -17.81
CA SER A 132 -14.53 26.29 -18.94
C SER A 132 -13.24 26.87 -19.52
N ASP A 133 -13.25 27.17 -20.81
CA ASP A 133 -12.24 28.00 -21.43
C ASP A 133 -12.43 29.49 -21.08
N ILE A 134 -11.54 30.36 -21.58
CA ILE A 134 -11.59 31.81 -21.34
C ILE A 134 -12.82 32.50 -21.96
N THR A 135 -13.56 31.83 -22.84
CA THR A 135 -14.80 32.35 -23.44
C THR A 135 -16.06 31.87 -22.70
N GLY A 136 -15.90 31.03 -21.68
CA GLY A 136 -16.99 30.40 -20.94
C GLY A 136 -17.56 29.17 -21.64
N THR A 137 -16.88 28.64 -22.66
CA THR A 137 -17.25 27.37 -23.29
C THR A 137 -16.73 26.22 -22.45
N GLU A 138 -17.59 25.25 -22.16
CA GLU A 138 -17.20 24.05 -21.41
C GLU A 138 -16.13 23.24 -22.17
N ILE A 139 -15.09 22.86 -21.45
CA ILE A 139 -14.05 21.94 -21.88
C ILE A 139 -14.46 20.58 -21.37
N SER A 140 -14.72 19.66 -22.30
CA SER A 140 -15.02 18.27 -21.94
C SER A 140 -13.84 17.68 -21.16
N MET A 141 -14.08 17.29 -19.92
CA MET A 141 -13.15 16.54 -19.09
C MET A 141 -13.87 15.31 -18.55
N PRO A 142 -13.26 14.11 -18.51
CA PRO A 142 -13.64 13.12 -17.51
C PRO A 142 -13.73 13.75 -16.11
N ASP A 143 -14.68 13.28 -15.32
CA ASP A 143 -14.64 13.53 -13.89
C ASP A 143 -13.36 12.91 -13.31
N PRO A 144 -12.67 13.62 -12.41
CA PRO A 144 -11.47 13.11 -11.77
C PRO A 144 -11.80 11.90 -10.90
N ALA A 145 -10.84 10.97 -10.84
CA ALA A 145 -11.00 9.74 -10.09
C ALA A 145 -10.99 9.99 -8.56
N CYS A 146 -11.60 9.06 -7.84
CA CYS A 146 -11.47 8.99 -6.38
C CYS A 146 -10.05 8.60 -5.97
N ILE A 147 -9.67 9.00 -4.76
CA ILE A 147 -8.44 8.58 -4.10
C ILE A 147 -8.74 7.99 -2.72
N SER A 148 -7.90 7.05 -2.29
CA SER A 148 -7.94 6.58 -0.90
C SER A 148 -7.40 7.69 0.01
N THR A 149 -8.20 8.05 1.01
CA THR A 149 -7.86 9.03 2.05
C THR A 149 -8.15 8.47 3.44
N GLY A 150 -8.02 7.15 3.58
CA GLY A 150 -8.23 6.43 4.81
C GLY A 150 -6.97 5.68 5.23
N ALA A 151 -7.08 4.97 6.34
CA ALA A 151 -6.11 3.99 6.78
C ALA A 151 -6.66 2.57 6.60
N THR A 152 -5.77 1.61 6.37
CA THR A 152 -6.10 0.19 6.33
C THR A 152 -5.20 -0.58 7.27
N PHE A 153 -5.73 -1.63 7.85
CA PHE A 153 -4.95 -2.61 8.61
C PHE A 153 -5.11 -3.98 7.98
N ASP A 154 -4.01 -4.72 7.89
CA ASP A 154 -4.03 -6.10 7.43
C ASP A 154 -2.92 -6.91 8.11
N PHE A 155 -2.91 -8.21 7.88
CA PHE A 155 -1.85 -9.11 8.32
C PHE A 155 -0.86 -9.37 7.18
N ALA A 156 0.43 -9.35 7.49
CA ALA A 156 1.50 -9.70 6.56
C ALA A 156 2.60 -10.48 7.27
N ASN A 157 3.60 -10.94 6.50
CA ASN A 157 4.81 -11.57 7.03
C ASN A 157 4.55 -12.73 8.02
N ILE A 158 3.57 -13.58 7.70
CA ILE A 158 3.24 -14.75 8.53
C ILE A 158 4.44 -15.70 8.57
N ASP A 159 4.96 -15.96 9.77
CA ASP A 159 5.97 -16.98 10.04
C ASP A 159 5.35 -18.12 10.88
N PRO A 160 4.90 -19.21 10.22
CA PRO A 160 4.29 -20.34 10.92
C PRO A 160 5.28 -21.14 11.77
N GLY A 161 6.59 -21.01 11.52
CA GLY A 161 7.63 -21.67 12.32
C GLY A 161 7.93 -20.93 13.61
N ALA A 162 7.86 -19.59 13.59
CA ALA A 162 8.02 -18.75 14.76
C ALA A 162 6.71 -18.53 15.54
N GLY A 163 5.54 -18.76 14.92
CA GLY A 163 4.26 -18.45 15.56
C GLY A 163 3.83 -16.99 15.42
N THR A 164 4.50 -16.23 14.53
CA THR A 164 4.37 -14.77 14.47
C THR A 164 3.69 -14.29 13.19
N VAL A 165 3.04 -13.14 13.28
CA VAL A 165 2.50 -12.39 12.13
C VAL A 165 2.67 -10.90 12.36
N ASP A 166 2.88 -10.13 11.30
CA ASP A 166 2.89 -8.67 11.38
C ASP A 166 1.48 -8.11 11.14
N VAL A 167 1.12 -7.09 11.91
CA VAL A 167 0.06 -6.16 11.55
C VAL A 167 0.70 -5.04 10.74
N ILE A 168 0.21 -4.87 9.52
CA ILE A 168 0.61 -3.79 8.63
C ILE A 168 -0.47 -2.72 8.59
N MET A 169 -0.04 -1.46 8.49
CA MET A 169 -0.92 -0.31 8.31
C MET A 169 -0.53 0.46 7.05
N SER A 170 -1.53 0.82 6.24
CA SER A 170 -1.37 1.82 5.18
C SER A 170 -2.16 3.07 5.55
N THR A 171 -1.65 4.24 5.24
CA THR A 171 -2.32 5.51 5.55
C THR A 171 -1.98 6.58 4.53
N PHE A 172 -2.99 7.35 4.15
CA PHE A 172 -2.83 8.46 3.21
C PHE A 172 -2.19 9.71 3.84
N ALA A 173 -2.10 9.79 5.16
CA ALA A 173 -1.58 10.95 5.86
C ALA A 173 -0.72 10.52 7.04
N GLU A 174 0.12 11.44 7.51
CA GLU A 174 0.94 11.21 8.70
C GLU A 174 0.07 10.89 9.93
N SER A 175 0.44 9.83 10.64
CA SER A 175 -0.25 9.39 11.84
C SER A 175 0.53 9.76 13.11
N ALA A 176 -0.17 10.37 14.07
CA ALA A 176 0.35 10.65 15.42
C ALA A 176 0.08 9.50 16.41
N GLY A 177 -0.71 8.52 15.99
CA GLY A 177 -1.02 7.38 16.81
C GLY A 177 -2.11 6.54 16.16
N PHE A 178 -2.13 5.28 16.56
CA PHE A 178 -3.11 4.31 16.14
C PHE A 178 -3.43 3.38 17.31
N GLU A 179 -4.62 2.82 17.27
CA GLU A 179 -5.10 1.79 18.19
C GLU A 179 -5.77 0.71 17.36
N PHE A 180 -5.63 -0.55 17.74
CA PHE A 180 -6.43 -1.65 17.20
C PHE A 180 -6.52 -2.78 18.23
N ALA A 181 -7.53 -3.63 18.07
CA ALA A 181 -7.70 -4.86 18.81
C ALA A 181 -7.57 -6.06 17.87
N ILE A 182 -7.24 -7.21 18.45
CA ILE A 182 -7.23 -8.52 17.79
C ILE A 182 -8.33 -9.35 18.44
N ASP A 183 -9.28 -9.81 17.62
CA ASP A 183 -10.31 -10.76 18.03
C ASP A 183 -10.05 -12.15 17.44
N GLY A 184 -10.65 -13.17 18.05
CA GLY A 184 -10.68 -14.55 17.54
C GLY A 184 -9.56 -15.46 18.05
N LEU A 185 -8.29 -15.08 17.93
CA LEU A 185 -7.16 -15.83 18.49
C LEU A 185 -6.59 -15.16 19.75
N GLU A 186 -6.08 -15.97 20.68
CA GLU A 186 -5.29 -15.48 21.80
C GLU A 186 -4.00 -14.81 21.28
N VAL A 187 -3.65 -13.66 21.84
CA VAL A 187 -2.35 -13.02 21.58
C VAL A 187 -1.43 -13.41 22.75
N LEU A 188 -0.36 -14.14 22.44
CA LEU A 188 0.63 -14.56 23.43
C LEU A 188 1.63 -13.45 23.75
N SER A 189 2.03 -12.72 22.72
CA SER A 189 2.87 -11.54 22.85
C SER A 189 2.61 -10.57 21.70
N MET A 190 2.84 -9.29 21.97
CA MET A 190 2.79 -8.25 20.95
C MET A 190 3.92 -7.26 21.17
N VAL A 191 4.69 -7.00 20.12
CA VAL A 191 5.85 -6.11 20.16
C VAL A 191 5.72 -5.05 19.07
N PRO A 192 6.37 -3.88 19.22
CA PRO A 192 6.42 -2.88 18.16
C PRO A 192 6.94 -3.48 16.86
N GLY A 193 6.26 -3.20 15.75
CA GLY A 193 6.67 -3.65 14.43
C GLY A 193 7.92 -2.91 13.92
N ALA A 194 8.46 -3.39 12.81
CA ALA A 194 9.73 -2.90 12.27
C ALA A 194 9.69 -1.43 11.80
N ASP A 195 8.51 -0.94 11.44
CA ASP A 195 8.30 0.40 10.89
C ASP A 195 7.77 1.39 11.95
N ILE A 196 7.73 0.99 13.23
CA ILE A 196 7.37 1.91 14.30
C ILE A 196 8.40 3.03 14.38
N ALA A 197 7.89 4.24 14.21
CA ALA A 197 8.73 5.41 14.14
C ALA A 197 9.32 5.76 15.52
N PRO A 198 10.58 6.25 15.59
CA PRO A 198 11.26 6.50 16.85
C PRO A 198 10.49 7.47 17.76
N GLY A 199 10.34 7.10 19.03
CA GLY A 199 9.70 7.95 20.04
C GLY A 199 8.19 7.75 20.20
N MET A 200 7.55 6.86 19.41
CA MET A 200 6.22 6.36 19.75
C MET A 200 6.28 5.56 21.05
N THR A 201 5.34 5.84 21.94
CA THR A 201 4.99 4.96 23.05
C THR A 201 4.11 3.85 22.49
N PHE A 202 4.39 2.61 22.90
CA PHE A 202 3.66 1.42 22.47
C PHE A 202 3.18 0.70 23.71
N ASP A 203 1.89 0.83 23.99
CA ASP A 203 1.22 0.21 25.12
C ASP A 203 0.39 -0.97 24.63
N THR A 204 0.63 -2.14 25.23
CA THR A 204 -0.10 -3.36 24.91
C THR A 204 -0.97 -3.78 26.08
N SER A 205 -2.09 -4.41 25.73
CA SER A 205 -2.87 -5.27 26.60
C SER A 205 -2.88 -6.69 26.02
N ASP A 206 -3.64 -7.60 26.63
CA ASP A 206 -3.73 -8.99 26.18
C ASP A 206 -4.26 -9.13 24.74
N GLN A 207 -5.00 -8.18 24.18
CA GLN A 207 -5.58 -8.27 22.83
C GLN A 207 -5.59 -6.95 22.05
N ALA A 208 -4.99 -5.88 22.59
CA ALA A 208 -5.04 -4.58 21.93
C ALA A 208 -3.72 -3.82 22.06
N VAL A 209 -3.46 -2.99 21.06
CA VAL A 209 -2.35 -2.04 21.00
C VAL A 209 -2.90 -0.64 21.00
N VAL A 210 -2.24 0.23 21.77
CA VAL A 210 -2.32 1.67 21.61
C VAL A 210 -0.90 2.19 21.40
N ALA A 211 -0.66 2.82 20.25
CA ALA A 211 0.61 3.46 19.94
C ALA A 211 0.40 4.96 19.72
N TYR A 212 1.19 5.80 20.37
CA TYR A 212 1.02 7.25 20.31
C TYR A 212 2.31 8.01 20.63
N TYR A 213 2.42 9.25 20.17
CA TYR A 213 3.48 10.17 20.62
C TYR A 213 3.08 10.87 21.93
N PRO A 214 3.83 10.71 23.03
CA PRO A 214 3.45 11.25 24.35
C PRO A 214 3.66 12.76 24.50
N THR A 215 4.48 13.37 23.64
CA THR A 215 4.75 14.81 23.64
C THR A 215 4.65 15.37 22.24
N PHE A 216 3.67 16.26 22.01
CA PHE A 216 3.57 17.12 20.82
C PHE A 216 4.59 18.27 20.88
N ASP A 217 5.85 17.98 21.18
CA ASP A 217 6.92 18.98 21.15
C ASP A 217 7.60 18.96 19.78
N HIS A 218 7.13 19.83 18.88
CA HIS A 218 7.73 20.05 17.56
C HIS A 218 8.99 20.93 17.58
N THR A 219 9.73 21.04 18.70
CA THR A 219 10.99 21.80 18.70
C THR A 219 12.12 20.99 18.03
N PRO A 220 12.75 21.52 16.95
CA PRO A 220 13.95 20.92 16.37
C PRO A 220 15.06 20.77 17.42
N PRO A 221 15.92 19.73 17.35
CA PRO A 221 16.34 19.03 16.14
C PRO A 221 15.71 17.65 15.96
N TYR A 222 14.65 17.31 16.68
CA TYR A 222 13.93 16.08 16.42
C TYR A 222 13.27 16.21 15.05
N SER A 223 13.87 15.59 14.04
CA SER A 223 13.17 15.23 12.83
C SER A 223 12.04 14.30 13.26
N ASP A 224 10.89 14.89 13.54
CA ASP A 224 9.68 14.62 12.76
C ASP A 224 9.75 13.29 12.02
N THR A 225 9.71 12.21 12.77
CA THR A 225 9.50 10.88 12.22
C THR A 225 8.19 10.47 12.86
N LEU A 226 7.11 11.15 12.48
CA LEU A 226 5.80 10.52 12.56
C LEU A 226 5.81 9.34 11.60
N LEU A 227 4.93 8.37 11.84
CA LEU A 227 4.68 7.38 10.82
C LEU A 227 4.02 8.09 9.65
N GLY A 228 4.82 8.31 8.60
CA GLY A 228 4.45 9.09 7.44
C GLY A 228 3.35 8.42 6.62
N PRO A 229 2.89 9.07 5.56
CA PRO A 229 2.07 8.40 4.56
C PRO A 229 2.82 7.26 3.88
N GLY A 230 2.08 6.25 3.49
CA GLY A 230 2.63 5.11 2.78
C GLY A 230 1.78 3.87 3.00
N ASP A 231 2.31 2.79 2.46
CA ASP A 231 1.66 1.48 2.45
C ASP A 231 2.50 0.48 3.24
N ASP A 232 1.81 -0.47 3.85
CA ASP A 232 2.37 -1.69 4.45
C ASP A 232 3.40 -1.45 5.57
N PHE A 233 3.21 -0.43 6.41
CA PHE A 233 4.04 -0.22 7.60
C PHE A 233 3.81 -1.34 8.61
N SER A 234 4.83 -2.13 8.93
CA SER A 234 4.81 -3.10 10.03
C SER A 234 4.72 -2.36 11.37
N VAL A 235 3.51 -2.26 11.91
CA VAL A 235 3.20 -1.51 13.13
C VAL A 235 3.20 -2.38 14.39
N ALA A 236 2.95 -3.67 14.25
CA ALA A 236 3.11 -4.63 15.34
C ALA A 236 3.55 -5.98 14.80
N THR A 237 4.34 -6.71 15.56
CA THR A 237 4.53 -8.15 15.36
C THR A 237 3.87 -8.87 16.52
N ILE A 238 3.04 -9.86 16.21
CA ILE A 238 2.18 -10.57 17.16
C ILE A 238 2.52 -12.05 17.13
N GLU A 239 2.67 -12.66 18.31
CA GLU A 239 2.61 -14.10 18.48
C GLU A 239 1.17 -14.52 18.78
N LEU A 240 0.60 -15.39 17.95
CA LEU A 240 -0.77 -15.87 18.12
C LEU A 240 -0.79 -17.25 18.76
N GLY A 241 -1.78 -17.49 19.62
CA GLY A 241 -2.11 -18.79 20.16
C GLY A 241 -2.68 -19.72 19.09
N THR A 242 -2.73 -21.01 19.40
CA THR A 242 -3.27 -22.05 18.51
C THR A 242 -4.76 -22.32 18.70
N ASP A 243 -5.35 -21.76 19.76
CA ASP A 243 -6.72 -22.03 20.17
C ASP A 243 -7.69 -21.06 19.48
N GLY A 244 -8.08 -21.38 18.26
CA GLY A 244 -9.10 -20.66 17.50
C GLY A 244 -8.99 -20.93 16.00
N THR A 245 -9.85 -20.32 15.21
CA THR A 245 -9.93 -20.57 13.76
C THR A 245 -9.57 -19.36 12.91
N GLU A 246 -9.55 -18.17 13.50
CA GLU A 246 -9.33 -16.91 12.79
C GLU A 246 -8.86 -15.83 13.77
N ALA A 247 -7.96 -14.95 13.32
CA ALA A 247 -7.63 -13.70 13.99
C ALA A 247 -8.13 -12.52 13.14
N CYS A 248 -8.90 -11.60 13.72
CA CYS A 248 -9.40 -10.42 13.03
C CYS A 248 -8.89 -9.14 13.68
N ILE A 249 -8.55 -8.14 12.87
CA ILE A 249 -8.27 -6.79 13.36
C ILE A 249 -9.60 -6.08 13.56
N GLU A 250 -9.82 -5.52 14.74
CA GLU A 250 -11.05 -4.82 15.09
C GLU A 250 -10.76 -3.50 15.81
N ALA A 251 -11.80 -2.68 15.94
CA ALA A 251 -11.79 -1.42 16.71
C ALA A 251 -10.64 -0.49 16.33
N ALA A 252 -10.13 -0.57 15.10
CA ALA A 252 -8.98 0.20 14.70
C ALA A 252 -9.33 1.69 14.59
N THR A 253 -8.47 2.53 15.17
CA THR A 253 -8.54 3.98 15.06
C THR A 253 -7.17 4.53 14.71
N VAL A 254 -7.14 5.58 13.90
CA VAL A 254 -5.91 6.27 13.52
C VAL A 254 -6.13 7.76 13.72
N SER A 255 -5.13 8.43 14.27
CA SER A 255 -5.13 9.88 14.48
C SER A 255 -4.04 10.52 13.64
N SER A 256 -4.38 11.63 12.99
CA SER A 256 -3.39 12.44 12.30
C SER A 256 -2.54 13.28 13.27
N ARG A 257 -1.49 13.90 12.75
CA ARG A 257 -0.66 14.89 13.47
C ARG A 257 -1.46 15.95 14.23
N THR A 258 -2.63 16.36 13.73
CA THR A 258 -3.44 17.42 14.36
C THR A 258 -4.47 16.89 15.35
N GLY A 259 -4.48 15.58 15.62
CA GLY A 259 -5.49 14.92 16.46
C GLY A 259 -6.83 14.70 15.74
N VAL A 260 -6.89 14.96 14.43
CA VAL A 260 -8.07 14.65 13.61
C VAL A 260 -8.07 13.16 13.28
N PRO A 261 -9.20 12.44 13.46
CA PRO A 261 -9.29 11.02 13.09
C PRO A 261 -9.08 10.80 11.59
N ILE A 262 -8.27 9.80 11.25
CA ILE A 262 -8.17 9.25 9.90
C ILE A 262 -9.14 8.06 9.83
N PRO A 263 -10.11 8.05 8.89
CA PRO A 263 -11.06 6.94 8.77
C PRO A 263 -10.34 5.63 8.45
N VAL A 264 -10.64 4.57 9.21
CA VAL A 264 -10.19 3.21 8.87
C VAL A 264 -11.19 2.59 7.90
N ILE A 265 -10.72 2.23 6.71
CA ILE A 265 -11.60 1.76 5.61
C ILE A 265 -11.53 0.25 5.38
N SER A 266 -10.50 -0.40 5.91
CA SER A 266 -10.36 -1.86 5.82
C SER A 266 -9.58 -2.39 7.02
N MET A 267 -10.03 -3.53 7.53
CA MET A 267 -9.36 -4.31 8.56
C MET A 267 -9.33 -5.77 8.10
N GLY A 268 -8.14 -6.37 8.13
CA GLY A 268 -7.91 -7.74 7.70
C GLY A 268 -8.33 -8.78 8.73
N CYS A 269 -8.63 -9.98 8.24
CA CYS A 269 -8.78 -11.20 9.04
C CYS A 269 -7.90 -12.31 8.46
N LEU A 270 -7.31 -13.09 9.35
CA LEU A 270 -6.41 -14.18 9.09
C LEU A 270 -7.10 -15.50 9.45
N GLY A 271 -7.65 -16.20 8.45
CA GLY A 271 -8.41 -17.44 8.63
C GLY A 271 -7.57 -18.73 8.72
N THR A 272 -8.28 -19.87 8.79
CA THR A 272 -7.89 -21.27 9.16
C THR A 272 -6.69 -21.94 8.44
N ALA A 273 -5.81 -21.21 7.77
CA ALA A 273 -4.56 -21.74 7.22
C ALA A 273 -3.35 -21.52 8.14
N LEU A 274 -3.54 -20.97 9.33
CA LEU A 274 -2.51 -20.99 10.37
C LEU A 274 -2.49 -22.36 11.05
N SER A 275 -2.05 -23.39 10.33
CA SER A 275 -1.39 -24.49 11.01
C SER A 275 -0.02 -23.97 11.42
N PHE A 276 0.04 -23.24 12.55
CA PHE A 276 1.28 -23.17 13.32
C PHE A 276 1.60 -24.63 13.60
N GLY A 277 2.62 -25.15 12.90
CA GLY A 277 2.89 -26.56 12.96
C GLY A 277 3.01 -26.94 14.42
N GLU A 278 2.13 -27.83 14.90
CA GLU A 278 2.60 -28.78 15.91
C GLU A 278 3.95 -29.26 15.38
N PRO A 279 5.03 -29.22 16.17
CA PRO A 279 6.33 -29.63 15.67
C PRO A 279 6.11 -30.99 15.02
N GLU A 280 6.28 -31.06 13.69
CA GLU A 280 6.03 -32.29 12.96
C GLU A 280 7.04 -33.29 13.51
N PHE A 281 6.66 -34.05 14.54
CA PHE A 281 7.12 -35.42 14.70
C PHE A 281 6.49 -36.15 13.52
N GLY A 282 7.07 -35.94 12.35
CA GLY A 282 6.74 -36.69 11.17
C GLY A 282 6.79 -38.15 11.55
N ILE A 283 5.74 -38.88 11.16
CA ILE A 283 5.76 -40.33 11.09
C ILE A 283 6.90 -40.75 10.14
N GLY A 284 8.11 -40.79 10.68
CA GLY A 284 9.33 -41.13 10.00
C GLY A 284 9.73 -42.55 10.35
N GLU A 285 10.05 -43.34 9.33
CA GLU A 285 10.67 -44.65 9.53
C GLU A 285 12.07 -44.44 10.14
N ILE A 286 12.23 -44.73 11.43
CA ILE A 286 13.55 -44.71 12.09
C ILE A 286 14.31 -45.98 11.67
N ARG A 287 15.11 -45.87 10.60
CA ARG A 287 16.02 -46.93 10.19
C ARG A 287 17.30 -46.87 11.02
N ILE A 288 17.39 -47.74 12.03
CA ILE A 288 18.62 -47.89 12.82
C ILE A 288 19.56 -48.86 12.10
N PRO A 289 20.73 -48.42 11.60
CA PRO A 289 21.72 -49.34 11.04
C PRO A 289 22.29 -50.21 12.18
N VAL A 290 22.08 -51.52 12.09
CA VAL A 290 22.61 -52.48 13.06
C VAL A 290 24.10 -52.71 12.78
N GLU A 291 24.94 -51.73 13.08
CA GLU A 291 26.39 -51.89 13.18
C GLU A 291 26.82 -51.80 14.65
N ALA A 292 26.24 -52.64 15.50
CA ALA A 292 26.68 -52.79 16.88
C ALA A 292 27.11 -54.24 17.12
N ARG A 293 28.36 -54.54 16.75
CA ARG A 293 29.07 -55.67 17.36
C ARG A 293 29.27 -55.34 18.84
N THR A 294 28.72 -56.22 19.66
CA THR A 294 29.10 -56.55 21.05
C THR A 294 28.93 -55.46 22.11
N LEU A 295 27.87 -55.58 22.92
CA LEU A 295 27.90 -55.18 24.34
C LEU A 295 26.96 -55.98 25.28
N PHE A 296 26.19 -56.96 24.79
CA PHE A 296 25.44 -57.88 25.66
C PHE A 296 25.68 -59.36 25.28
N PRO A 297 25.86 -60.30 26.24
CA PRO A 297 26.16 -61.71 25.95
C PRO A 297 24.98 -62.53 25.42
N VAL A 298 23.82 -61.91 25.18
CA VAL A 298 22.62 -62.56 24.67
C VAL A 298 21.97 -61.53 23.75
N GLY A 299 21.56 -61.94 22.54
CA GLY A 299 21.24 -61.07 21.41
C GLY A 299 19.99 -60.19 21.58
N ALA A 300 20.02 -59.26 22.54
CA ALA A 300 19.00 -58.27 22.79
C ALA A 300 19.53 -56.86 22.50
N ILE A 301 18.72 -56.05 21.82
CA ILE A 301 18.92 -54.61 21.62
C ILE A 301 17.75 -53.91 22.31
N ALA A 302 18.05 -53.01 23.23
CA ALA A 302 17.05 -52.20 23.93
C ALA A 302 17.27 -50.72 23.61
N PHE A 303 16.18 -50.00 23.33
CA PHE A 303 16.20 -48.56 23.16
C PHE A 303 14.93 -47.95 23.76
N SER A 304 15.06 -46.70 24.23
CA SER A 304 13.98 -45.92 24.83
C SER A 304 13.84 -44.63 24.05
N VAL A 305 12.63 -44.32 23.61
CA VAL A 305 12.30 -43.05 22.94
C VAL A 305 11.17 -42.43 23.75
N GLU A 306 11.43 -41.29 24.37
CA GLU A 306 10.45 -40.60 25.21
C GLU A 306 9.44 -39.85 24.32
N GLY A 307 8.14 -39.99 24.60
CA GLY A 307 7.09 -39.21 23.94
C GLY A 307 6.53 -39.77 22.63
N VAL A 308 6.80 -41.03 22.26
CA VAL A 308 6.28 -41.65 21.02
C VAL A 308 5.31 -42.80 21.34
N THR A 309 4.10 -42.77 20.78
CA THR A 309 3.19 -43.93 20.76
C THR A 309 3.51 -44.82 19.55
N LEU A 310 3.92 -46.06 19.81
CA LEU A 310 4.28 -47.02 18.77
C LEU A 310 3.05 -47.85 18.38
N GLU A 311 2.58 -47.71 17.14
CA GLU A 311 1.41 -48.48 16.64
C GLU A 311 1.79 -49.81 15.99
N GLU A 312 2.99 -49.94 15.40
CA GLU A 312 3.44 -51.17 14.74
C GLU A 312 4.98 -51.30 14.80
N VAL A 313 5.48 -52.48 15.18
CA VAL A 313 6.93 -52.72 15.31
C VAL A 313 7.28 -54.07 14.67
N ASP A 314 7.74 -54.04 13.43
CA ASP A 314 8.19 -55.22 12.71
C ASP A 314 9.70 -55.41 12.81
N GLY A 315 10.11 -56.58 13.33
CA GLY A 315 11.51 -57.01 13.35
C GLY A 315 11.90 -57.78 12.08
N PRO A 316 13.21 -57.96 11.81
CA PRO A 316 13.67 -58.89 10.79
C PRO A 316 13.13 -60.31 11.05
N PRO A 317 12.97 -61.16 10.01
CA PRO A 317 12.49 -62.53 10.20
C PRO A 317 13.31 -63.29 11.23
N GLY A 318 12.65 -63.81 12.27
CA GLY A 318 13.29 -64.53 13.38
C GLY A 318 13.50 -63.72 14.66
N TRP A 319 13.23 -62.43 14.66
CA TRP A 319 13.29 -61.58 15.85
C TRP A 319 11.92 -61.47 16.52
N THR A 320 11.91 -61.46 17.85
CA THR A 320 10.74 -61.07 18.65
C THR A 320 10.95 -59.67 19.19
N VAL A 321 9.96 -58.81 19.02
CA VAL A 321 10.00 -57.43 19.52
C VAL A 321 8.87 -57.25 20.52
N VAL A 322 9.19 -56.77 21.72
CA VAL A 322 8.24 -56.62 22.83
C VAL A 322 8.33 -55.20 23.38
N PRO A 323 7.19 -54.51 23.60
CA PRO A 323 7.18 -53.23 24.30
C PRO A 323 7.62 -53.40 25.76
N ASP A 324 8.50 -52.53 26.23
CA ASP A 324 8.92 -52.43 27.62
C ASP A 324 7.85 -51.64 28.41
N PRO A 325 7.39 -52.12 29.57
CA PRO A 325 6.47 -51.38 30.44
C PRO A 325 6.97 -49.98 30.87
N SER A 326 8.26 -49.68 30.69
CA SER A 326 8.88 -48.37 30.92
C SER A 326 8.76 -47.40 29.72
N GLY A 327 8.09 -47.79 28.63
CA GLY A 327 7.91 -46.98 27.42
C GLY A 327 8.97 -47.18 26.33
N GLY A 328 9.83 -48.21 26.47
CA GLY A 328 10.85 -48.56 25.47
C GLY A 328 10.49 -49.78 24.61
N ILE A 329 11.43 -50.25 23.80
CA ILE A 329 11.32 -51.50 23.03
C ILE A 329 12.50 -52.41 23.33
N VAL A 330 12.24 -53.71 23.49
CA VAL A 330 13.26 -54.75 23.54
C VAL A 330 13.07 -55.69 22.35
N ALA A 331 14.12 -55.81 21.52
CA ALA A 331 14.16 -56.75 20.41
C ALA A 331 15.21 -57.83 20.67
N TYR A 332 14.87 -59.09 20.45
CA TYR A 332 15.79 -60.22 20.58
C TYR A 332 15.65 -61.24 19.45
N ALA A 333 16.78 -61.84 19.05
CA ALA A 333 16.88 -62.92 18.07
C ALA A 333 16.90 -64.31 18.72
#